data_AF-Q6EEA7-F1
#
_entry.id   AF-Q6EEA7-F1
#
_cell.length_a   1.000
_cell.length_b   1.000
_cell.length_c   1.000
_cell.angle_alpha   90.00
_cell.angle_beta   90.00
_cell.angle_gamma   90.00
#
_symmetry.space_group_name_H-M   'P 1'
#
loop_
_entity.id
_entity.type
_entity.pdbx_description
1 polymer ?
#
loop_
_entity_poly.entity_id
_entity_poly.type
_entity_poly.pdbx_seq_one_letter_code
_entity_poly.pdbx_strand_id
1 'polypeptide(L)'
;SGEWKGYTGKAITDIVNIGIGGSDLGPLMVTEALKPYSKGGPRAWFVSNIDGTHMAKTLAQPNPETTLFIIASKTFTTQETITNAESAKEWFLQAAKDSSAVAKHFVALSTNAPKVGDFGIDTENMFEFWDWVGGRYSLWSAIGLSIALHIGFENFEKLLEGAHWMDNHFHKTPLEKNVPVLLALLGIWYGNFCGAETHALLPYDQYMHRFAAYFQQGDMESNGKYITSKGTRVDYSTGPIVWGEPGTNGQHAFYQLIHQGTRMIPADFLIPVQSQHPIRNNLHHKILF
;
A
#
# COMPACT_ATOMS: atom_id res chain seq x y z
N SER A 1 11.66 -20.82 -0.76
CA SER A 1 12.57 -21.94 -0.42
C SER A 1 12.62 -22.24 1.07
N GLY A 2 12.39 -21.25 1.95
CA GLY A 2 12.55 -21.43 3.41
C GLY A 2 14.02 -21.52 3.83
N GLU A 3 14.95 -21.08 2.98
CA GLU A 3 16.39 -21.06 3.26
C GLU A 3 16.75 -20.03 4.33
N TRP A 4 16.12 -18.85 4.29
CA TRP A 4 16.24 -17.89 5.39
C TRP A 4 15.63 -18.47 6.65
N LYS A 5 16.47 -18.62 7.68
CA LYS A 5 16.08 -19.17 8.98
C LYS A 5 16.13 -18.11 10.05
N GLY A 6 15.18 -18.16 10.96
CA GLY A 6 15.23 -17.41 12.21
C GLY A 6 16.34 -17.90 13.15
N TYR A 7 16.46 -17.27 14.30
CA TYR A 7 17.51 -17.53 15.29
C TYR A 7 17.48 -18.97 15.84
N THR A 8 16.33 -19.65 15.79
CA THR A 8 16.17 -21.06 16.17
C THR A 8 16.31 -22.05 15.02
N GLY A 9 16.67 -21.59 13.82
CA GLY A 9 16.80 -22.44 12.63
C GLY A 9 15.49 -22.75 11.91
N LYS A 10 14.34 -22.24 12.40
CA LYS A 10 13.04 -22.39 11.76
C LYS A 10 12.89 -21.44 10.56
N ALA A 11 12.13 -21.86 9.54
CA ALA A 11 11.84 -21.00 8.40
C ALA A 11 10.90 -19.86 8.80
N ILE A 12 11.04 -18.70 8.15
CA ILE A 12 10.15 -17.56 8.36
C ILE A 12 8.74 -17.89 7.84
N THR A 13 7.72 -17.62 8.66
CA THR A 13 6.30 -17.84 8.34
C THR A 13 5.49 -16.55 8.33
N ASP A 14 6.03 -15.48 8.92
CA ASP A 14 5.37 -14.20 9.09
C ASP A 14 6.33 -13.06 8.75
N ILE A 15 5.80 -12.03 8.11
CA ILE A 15 6.49 -10.76 7.94
C ILE A 15 5.66 -9.65 8.58
N VAL A 16 6.31 -8.70 9.25
CA VAL A 16 5.67 -7.53 9.85
C VAL A 16 6.31 -6.29 9.22
N ASN A 17 5.56 -5.61 8.35
CA ASN A 17 5.97 -4.34 7.75
C ASN A 17 5.67 -3.20 8.71
N ILE A 18 6.69 -2.46 9.13
CA ILE A 18 6.58 -1.30 10.01
C ILE A 18 6.92 -0.04 9.20
N GLY A 19 5.91 0.77 8.91
CA GLY A 19 6.04 1.96 8.06
C GLY A 19 4.75 2.76 8.09
N ILE A 20 4.76 4.03 7.66
CA ILE A 20 3.57 4.88 7.63
C ILE A 20 3.41 5.59 6.30
N GLY A 21 2.16 5.92 5.93
CA GLY A 21 1.84 6.59 4.67
C GLY A 21 2.29 5.76 3.46
N GLY A 22 3.19 6.30 2.64
CA GLY A 22 3.62 5.64 1.41
C GLY A 22 4.41 4.35 1.64
N SER A 23 4.99 4.18 2.83
CA SER A 23 5.70 2.99 3.27
C SER A 23 4.79 1.89 3.84
N ASP A 24 3.48 2.11 3.80
CA ASP A 24 2.45 1.20 4.32
C ASP A 24 1.30 1.00 3.33
N LEU A 25 0.66 2.10 2.90
CA LEU A 25 -0.61 2.07 2.15
C LEU A 25 -0.51 1.28 0.84
N GLY A 26 0.56 1.47 0.07
CA GLY A 26 0.79 0.73 -1.19
C GLY A 26 1.02 -0.76 -0.93
N PRO A 27 2.04 -1.14 -0.13
CA PRO A 27 2.27 -2.53 0.27
C PRO A 27 1.04 -3.25 0.85
N LEU A 28 0.31 -2.62 1.78
CA LEU A 28 -0.90 -3.18 2.37
C LEU A 28 -2.00 -3.36 1.30
N MET A 29 -2.20 -2.37 0.43
CA MET A 29 -3.20 -2.46 -0.63
C MET A 29 -2.92 -3.62 -1.59
N VAL A 30 -1.68 -3.76 -2.05
CA VAL A 30 -1.32 -4.81 -3.01
C VAL A 30 -1.33 -6.19 -2.37
N THR A 31 -0.84 -6.34 -1.14
CA THR A 31 -0.86 -7.64 -0.43
C THR A 31 -2.29 -8.12 -0.16
N GLU A 32 -3.22 -7.21 0.15
CA GLU A 32 -4.64 -7.55 0.23
C GLU A 32 -5.25 -7.88 -1.14
N ALA A 33 -5.00 -7.04 -2.17
CA ALA A 33 -5.54 -7.22 -3.52
C ALA A 33 -5.08 -8.54 -4.17
N LEU A 34 -3.83 -8.93 -3.94
CA LEU A 34 -3.19 -10.09 -4.56
C LEU A 34 -3.09 -11.31 -3.61
N LYS A 35 -3.82 -11.30 -2.49
CA LYS A 35 -3.86 -12.41 -1.54
C LYS A 35 -4.13 -13.80 -2.18
N PRO A 36 -4.96 -13.97 -3.24
CA PRO A 36 -5.10 -15.26 -3.93
C PRO A 36 -3.80 -15.86 -4.50
N TYR A 37 -2.79 -15.01 -4.75
CA TYR A 37 -1.50 -15.38 -5.31
C TYR A 37 -0.43 -15.68 -4.24
N SER A 38 -0.77 -15.61 -2.94
CA SER A 38 0.18 -15.76 -1.83
C SER A 38 0.65 -17.20 -1.55
N LYS A 39 0.50 -18.13 -2.50
CA LYS A 39 0.69 -19.57 -2.24
C LYS A 39 2.15 -19.87 -1.89
N GLY A 40 2.39 -20.18 -0.62
CA GLY A 40 3.69 -20.57 -0.09
C GLY A 40 4.55 -19.41 0.45
N GLY A 41 4.06 -18.16 0.37
CA GLY A 41 4.70 -16.99 1.00
C GLY A 41 4.35 -16.86 2.49
N PRO A 42 5.13 -16.11 3.27
CA PRO A 42 4.80 -15.77 4.66
C PRO A 42 3.52 -14.93 4.74
N ARG A 43 2.84 -15.01 5.89
CA ARG A 43 1.72 -14.11 6.20
C ARG A 43 2.23 -12.69 6.37
N ALA A 44 1.58 -11.73 5.73
CA ALA A 44 1.95 -10.33 5.83
C ALA A 44 1.09 -9.61 6.88
N TRP A 45 1.77 -8.93 7.80
CA TRP A 45 1.19 -8.05 8.80
C TRP A 45 1.74 -6.65 8.62
N PHE A 46 0.96 -5.64 9.00
CA PHE A 46 1.31 -4.24 8.84
C PHE A 46 1.14 -3.52 10.17
N VAL A 47 2.05 -2.59 10.48
CA VAL A 47 1.98 -1.70 11.63
C VAL A 47 2.40 -0.30 11.19
N SER A 48 1.45 0.63 11.23
CA SER A 48 1.68 2.00 10.77
C SER A 48 1.33 3.08 11.79
N ASN A 49 0.31 2.84 12.59
CA ASN A 49 -0.14 3.80 13.60
C ASN A 49 0.79 3.76 14.83
N ILE A 50 1.00 4.92 15.46
CA ILE A 50 1.73 5.04 16.73
C ILE A 50 0.88 4.67 17.96
N ASP A 51 -0.44 4.56 17.78
CA ASP A 51 -1.30 3.92 18.78
C ASP A 51 -0.81 2.50 19.07
N GLY A 52 -0.38 2.27 20.31
CA GLY A 52 0.16 0.99 20.77
C GLY A 52 -0.79 -0.20 20.57
N THR A 53 -2.08 0.05 20.37
CA THR A 53 -3.06 -0.99 19.98
C THR A 53 -2.66 -1.69 18.68
N HIS A 54 -2.16 -0.95 17.69
CA HIS A 54 -1.79 -1.51 16.39
C HIS A 54 -0.64 -2.51 16.56
N MET A 55 0.41 -2.11 17.28
CA MET A 55 1.53 -2.99 17.60
C MET A 55 1.08 -4.20 18.45
N ALA A 56 0.35 -3.97 19.54
CA ALA A 56 -0.05 -5.02 20.47
C ALA A 56 -0.94 -6.09 19.81
N LYS A 57 -1.89 -5.68 18.97
CA LYS A 57 -2.77 -6.62 18.25
C LYS A 57 -2.03 -7.38 17.16
N THR A 58 -1.11 -6.72 16.45
CA THR A 58 -0.29 -7.38 15.43
C THR A 58 0.67 -8.39 16.07
N LEU A 59 1.43 -8.02 17.10
CA LEU A 59 2.39 -8.91 17.77
C LEU A 59 1.76 -10.10 18.53
N ALA A 60 0.45 -10.08 18.76
CA ALA A 60 -0.27 -11.22 19.31
C ALA A 60 -0.47 -12.37 18.31
N GLN A 61 -0.24 -12.15 17.01
CA GLN A 61 -0.47 -13.14 15.95
C GLN A 61 0.78 -13.98 15.62
N PRO A 62 1.96 -13.37 15.36
CA PRO A 62 3.09 -14.11 14.82
C PRO A 62 4.00 -14.65 15.94
N ASN A 63 4.87 -15.61 15.60
CA ASN A 63 5.80 -16.23 16.55
C ASN A 63 7.19 -15.56 16.43
N PRO A 64 7.83 -15.08 17.51
CA PRO A 64 9.13 -14.42 17.46
C PRO A 64 10.24 -15.27 16.80
N GLU A 65 10.15 -16.60 16.86
CA GLU A 65 11.11 -17.51 16.21
C GLU A 65 11.01 -17.55 14.67
N THR A 66 9.86 -17.15 14.10
CA THR A 66 9.56 -17.31 12.67
C THR A 66 9.05 -16.03 12.02
N THR A 67 9.29 -14.87 12.64
CA THR A 67 8.83 -13.56 12.16
C THR A 67 9.98 -12.72 11.63
N LEU A 68 9.84 -12.15 10.45
CA LEU A 68 10.77 -11.15 9.91
C LEU A 68 10.12 -9.76 9.97
N PHE A 69 10.79 -8.82 10.62
CA PHE A 69 10.38 -7.42 10.69
C PHE A 69 11.04 -6.62 9.56
N ILE A 70 10.23 -5.84 8.85
CA ILE A 70 10.66 -5.00 7.73
C ILE A 70 10.45 -3.55 8.14
N ILE A 71 11.53 -2.82 8.40
CA ILE A 71 11.47 -1.42 8.84
C ILE A 71 11.52 -0.52 7.61
N ALA A 72 10.37 0.01 7.22
CA ALA A 72 10.19 0.81 6.02
C ALA A 72 10.21 2.31 6.33
N SER A 73 11.39 2.94 6.23
CA SER A 73 11.56 4.38 6.43
C SER A 73 12.75 4.91 5.65
N LYS A 74 12.47 5.81 4.70
CA LYS A 74 13.50 6.44 3.84
C LYS A 74 14.63 7.05 4.64
N THR A 75 14.28 7.86 5.64
CA THR A 75 15.22 8.59 6.48
C THR A 75 15.69 7.79 7.68
N PHE A 76 14.96 6.72 8.05
CA PHE A 76 15.12 5.99 9.30
C PHE A 76 15.00 6.90 10.54
N THR A 77 14.15 7.93 10.45
CA THR A 77 13.95 8.91 11.53
C THR A 77 12.49 9.21 11.81
N THR A 78 11.55 8.65 11.04
CA THR A 78 10.12 8.89 11.22
C THR A 78 9.71 8.42 12.61
N GLN A 79 9.16 9.33 13.42
CA GLN A 79 8.91 9.09 14.85
C GLN A 79 8.04 7.85 15.08
N GLU A 80 6.92 7.75 14.35
CA GLU A 80 5.98 6.64 14.45
C GLU A 80 6.66 5.31 14.08
N THR A 81 7.38 5.30 12.96
CA THR A 81 8.05 4.10 12.45
C THR A 81 9.16 3.62 13.38
N ILE A 82 10.02 4.51 13.87
CA ILE A 82 11.14 4.12 14.74
C ILE A 82 10.64 3.71 16.13
N THR A 83 9.63 4.39 16.68
CA THR A 83 9.04 3.98 17.97
C THR A 83 8.43 2.58 17.87
N ASN A 84 7.73 2.28 16.78
CA ASN A 84 7.21 0.95 16.51
C ASN A 84 8.34 -0.07 16.28
N ALA A 85 9.39 0.29 15.54
CA ALA A 85 10.54 -0.59 15.31
C ALA A 85 11.23 -0.99 16.62
N GLU A 86 11.49 -0.03 17.51
CA GLU A 86 12.06 -0.31 18.84
C GLU A 86 11.13 -1.17 19.69
N SER A 87 9.82 -0.90 19.68
CA SER A 87 8.84 -1.74 20.40
C SER A 87 8.83 -3.19 19.90
N ALA A 88 8.92 -3.40 18.58
CA ALA A 88 9.00 -4.73 17.98
C ALA A 88 10.33 -5.43 18.34
N LYS A 89 11.43 -4.69 18.35
CA LYS A 89 12.75 -5.18 18.76
C LYS A 89 12.77 -5.58 20.23
N GLU A 90 12.21 -4.76 21.13
CA GLU A 90 12.08 -5.09 22.54
C GLU A 90 11.26 -6.38 22.74
N TRP A 91 10.10 -6.47 22.09
CA TRP A 91 9.26 -7.68 22.12
C TRP A 91 10.01 -8.93 21.62
N PHE A 92 10.73 -8.80 20.51
CA PHE A 92 11.52 -9.89 19.94
C PHE A 92 12.63 -10.33 20.90
N LEU A 93 13.36 -9.38 21.49
CA LEU A 93 14.48 -9.66 22.39
C LEU A 93 14.05 -10.25 23.73
N GLN A 94 12.82 -10.01 24.19
CA GLN A 94 12.27 -10.72 25.34
C GLN A 94 12.21 -12.24 25.12
N ALA A 95 11.97 -12.68 23.88
CA ALA A 95 11.95 -14.10 23.51
C ALA A 95 13.33 -14.63 23.11
N ALA A 96 14.05 -13.90 22.24
CA ALA A 96 15.33 -14.34 21.69
C ALA A 96 16.48 -14.28 22.72
N LYS A 97 16.44 -13.33 23.65
CA LYS A 97 17.43 -13.10 24.71
C LYS A 97 18.88 -12.91 24.22
N ASP A 98 19.07 -12.65 22.93
CA ASP A 98 20.35 -12.40 22.29
C ASP A 98 20.19 -11.28 21.25
N SER A 99 20.93 -10.18 21.43
CA SER A 99 20.90 -9.03 20.52
C SER A 99 21.43 -9.36 19.13
N SER A 100 22.32 -10.36 18.99
CA SER A 100 22.84 -10.76 17.69
C SER A 100 21.75 -11.34 16.78
N ALA A 101 20.64 -11.81 17.35
CA ALA A 101 19.50 -12.36 16.62
C ALA A 101 18.74 -11.30 15.80
N VAL A 102 18.90 -10.01 16.10
CA VAL A 102 18.28 -8.90 15.35
C VAL A 102 18.67 -8.97 13.87
N ALA A 103 19.93 -9.27 13.56
CA ALA A 103 20.42 -9.37 12.19
C ALA A 103 19.70 -10.43 11.34
N LYS A 104 19.04 -11.42 11.95
CA LYS A 104 18.28 -12.48 11.25
C LYS A 104 16.78 -12.20 11.14
N HIS A 105 16.28 -11.27 11.94
CA HIS A 105 14.84 -11.02 12.12
C HIS A 105 14.42 -9.59 11.78
N PHE A 106 15.35 -8.70 11.44
CA PHE A 106 15.07 -7.33 11.05
C PHE A 106 15.82 -6.99 9.77
N VAL A 107 15.09 -6.39 8.83
CA VAL A 107 15.62 -5.82 7.59
C VAL A 107 15.15 -4.38 7.46
N ALA A 108 15.87 -3.55 6.71
CA ALA A 108 15.54 -2.15 6.55
C ALA A 108 15.31 -1.79 5.09
N LEU A 109 14.31 -0.94 4.82
CA LEU A 109 14.10 -0.29 3.54
C LEU A 109 14.42 1.19 3.75
N SER A 110 15.67 1.58 3.43
CA SER A 110 16.19 2.89 3.81
C SER A 110 17.36 3.34 2.95
N THR A 111 17.76 4.60 3.13
CA THR A 111 19.00 5.19 2.58
C THR A 111 20.01 5.54 3.67
N ASN A 112 19.69 5.26 4.94
CA ASN A 112 20.45 5.72 6.09
C ASN A 112 21.21 4.56 6.77
N ALA A 113 22.24 4.06 6.11
CA ALA A 113 23.05 2.94 6.60
C ALA A 113 23.58 3.14 8.05
N PRO A 114 24.05 4.34 8.47
CA PRO A 114 24.46 4.54 9.86
C PRO A 114 23.37 4.24 10.88
N LYS A 115 22.14 4.78 10.68
CA LYS A 115 21.03 4.54 11.62
C LYS A 115 20.51 3.11 11.60
N VAL A 116 20.57 2.46 10.45
CA VAL A 116 20.23 1.03 10.31
C VAL A 116 21.22 0.17 11.11
N GLY A 117 22.52 0.47 11.00
CA GLY A 117 23.57 -0.18 11.78
C GLY A 117 23.43 0.08 13.29
N ASP A 118 23.16 1.32 13.70
CA ASP A 118 22.93 1.68 15.11
C ASP A 118 21.72 0.93 15.71
N PHE A 119 20.70 0.67 14.90
CA PHE A 119 19.56 -0.15 15.29
C PHE A 119 19.91 -1.64 15.47
N GLY A 120 21.03 -2.10 14.91
CA GLY A 120 21.51 -3.49 14.98
C GLY A 120 21.06 -4.37 13.82
N ILE A 121 20.53 -3.77 12.74
CA ILE A 121 20.29 -4.48 11.48
C ILE A 121 21.61 -4.60 10.72
N ASP A 122 21.85 -5.77 10.15
CA ASP A 122 22.96 -5.96 9.21
C ASP A 122 22.75 -5.08 7.98
N THR A 123 23.72 -4.26 7.60
CA THR A 123 23.61 -3.39 6.44
C THR A 123 23.49 -4.16 5.12
N GLU A 124 23.90 -5.44 5.08
CA GLU A 124 23.59 -6.32 3.93
C GLU A 124 22.10 -6.63 3.81
N ASN A 125 21.34 -6.46 4.90
CA ASN A 125 19.88 -6.57 4.95
C ASN A 125 19.17 -5.21 4.84
N MET A 126 19.88 -4.20 4.32
CA MET A 126 19.32 -2.91 3.94
C MET A 126 19.05 -2.89 2.43
N PHE A 127 17.81 -2.60 2.06
CA PHE A 127 17.39 -2.46 0.67
C PHE A 127 17.16 -0.98 0.35
N GLU A 128 17.99 -0.46 -0.54
CA GLU A 128 17.98 0.97 -0.87
C GLU A 128 16.90 1.35 -1.88
N PHE A 129 16.47 2.62 -1.81
CA PHE A 129 15.65 3.27 -2.82
C PHE A 129 15.93 4.78 -2.83
N TRP A 130 15.67 5.47 -3.93
CA TRP A 130 16.27 6.78 -4.17
C TRP A 130 15.38 7.98 -3.82
N ASP A 131 15.99 9.17 -3.80
CA ASP A 131 15.35 10.46 -3.52
C ASP A 131 14.17 10.77 -4.46
N TRP A 132 14.33 10.46 -5.76
CA TRP A 132 13.31 10.61 -6.79
C TRP A 132 12.11 9.66 -6.66
N VAL A 133 12.21 8.62 -5.81
CA VAL A 133 11.05 7.79 -5.44
C VAL A 133 10.27 8.50 -4.33
N GLY A 134 9.17 9.13 -4.71
CA GLY A 134 8.21 9.72 -3.78
C GLY A 134 7.48 8.64 -2.97
N GLY A 135 7.22 8.88 -1.68
CA GLY A 135 6.65 7.87 -0.77
C GLY A 135 5.36 7.25 -1.29
N ARG A 136 4.39 8.06 -1.71
CA ARG A 136 3.10 7.61 -2.28
C ARG A 136 3.20 6.93 -3.66
N TYR A 137 4.39 6.86 -4.25
CA TYR A 137 4.69 6.15 -5.50
C TYR A 137 5.72 5.03 -5.30
N SER A 138 6.01 4.65 -4.05
CA SER A 138 7.18 3.83 -3.73
C SER A 138 6.97 2.33 -3.78
N LEU A 139 5.73 1.83 -3.88
CA LEU A 139 5.43 0.39 -3.78
C LEU A 139 6.16 -0.49 -4.82
N TRP A 140 6.60 0.10 -5.93
CA TRP A 140 7.36 -0.56 -7.00
C TRP A 140 8.86 -0.70 -6.70
N SER A 141 9.36 0.00 -5.68
CA SER A 141 10.76 0.00 -5.25
C SER A 141 11.03 -1.06 -4.17
N ALA A 142 12.15 -0.94 -3.45
CA ALA A 142 12.42 -1.74 -2.25
C ALA A 142 11.27 -1.73 -1.22
N ILE A 143 10.48 -0.65 -1.14
CA ILE A 143 9.25 -0.58 -0.32
C ILE A 143 8.27 -1.74 -0.61
N GLY A 144 8.27 -2.27 -1.83
CA GLY A 144 7.50 -3.45 -2.23
C GLY A 144 8.02 -4.80 -1.71
N LEU A 145 9.08 -4.84 -0.89
CA LEU A 145 9.65 -6.09 -0.39
C LEU A 145 8.61 -6.99 0.30
N SER A 146 7.72 -6.42 1.11
CA SER A 146 6.65 -7.17 1.77
C SER A 146 5.66 -7.79 0.77
N ILE A 147 5.40 -7.12 -0.37
CA ILE A 147 4.62 -7.68 -1.47
C ILE A 147 5.37 -8.88 -2.07
N ALA A 148 6.62 -8.67 -2.48
CA ALA A 148 7.44 -9.68 -3.14
C ALA A 148 7.61 -10.95 -2.29
N LEU A 149 7.80 -10.80 -0.98
CA LEU A 149 7.84 -11.93 -0.05
C LEU A 149 6.49 -12.64 0.01
N HIS A 150 5.39 -11.90 0.12
CA HIS A 150 4.05 -12.47 0.31
C HIS A 150 3.54 -13.25 -0.92
N ILE A 151 3.69 -12.71 -2.13
CA ILE A 151 3.16 -13.30 -3.37
C ILE A 151 4.22 -14.02 -4.22
N GLY A 152 5.48 -13.97 -3.80
CA GLY A 152 6.62 -14.49 -4.57
C GLY A 152 7.13 -13.49 -5.61
N PHE A 153 8.44 -13.52 -5.87
CA PHE A 153 9.11 -12.56 -6.74
C PHE A 153 8.58 -12.60 -8.19
N GLU A 154 8.31 -13.78 -8.74
CA GLU A 154 7.74 -13.91 -10.10
C GLU A 154 6.39 -13.18 -10.26
N ASN A 155 5.54 -13.17 -9.22
CA ASN A 155 4.27 -12.45 -9.26
C ASN A 155 4.49 -10.94 -9.04
N PHE A 156 5.51 -10.56 -8.27
CA PHE A 156 5.93 -9.17 -8.14
C PHE A 156 6.48 -8.61 -9.46
N GLU A 157 7.26 -9.40 -10.21
CA GLU A 157 7.72 -9.03 -11.55
C GLU A 157 6.54 -8.81 -12.50
N LYS A 158 5.54 -9.69 -12.51
CA LYS A 158 4.31 -9.49 -13.31
C LYS A 158 3.55 -8.22 -12.93
N LEU A 159 3.54 -7.86 -11.64
CA LEU A 159 2.97 -6.59 -11.19
C LEU A 159 3.76 -5.40 -11.75
N LEU A 160 5.09 -5.45 -11.72
CA LEU A 160 5.96 -4.42 -12.32
C LEU A 160 5.80 -4.34 -13.83
N GLU A 161 5.68 -5.47 -14.53
CA GLU A 161 5.43 -5.54 -15.97
C GLU A 161 4.11 -4.88 -16.34
N GLY A 162 3.05 -5.11 -15.55
CA GLY A 162 1.75 -4.46 -15.73
C GLY A 162 1.83 -2.93 -15.59
N ALA A 163 2.58 -2.45 -14.60
CA ALA A 163 2.83 -1.01 -14.42
C ALA A 163 3.65 -0.45 -15.60
N HIS A 164 4.75 -1.11 -15.98
CA HIS A 164 5.59 -0.70 -17.09
C HIS A 164 4.83 -0.67 -18.42
N TRP A 165 3.91 -1.61 -18.63
CA TRP A 165 3.03 -1.59 -19.80
C TRP A 165 2.14 -0.34 -19.81
N MET A 166 1.53 0.00 -18.66
CA MET A 166 0.71 1.21 -18.54
C MET A 166 1.54 2.50 -18.70
N ASP A 167 2.77 2.53 -18.18
CA ASP A 167 3.70 3.65 -18.36
C ASP A 167 4.02 3.88 -19.84
N ASN A 168 4.28 2.79 -20.59
CA ASN A 168 4.52 2.86 -22.02
C ASN A 168 3.29 3.36 -22.78
N HIS A 169 2.09 2.90 -22.41
CA HIS A 169 0.83 3.41 -22.96
C HIS A 169 0.67 4.90 -22.68
N PHE A 170 0.88 5.33 -21.43
CA PHE A 170 0.80 6.74 -21.05
C PHE A 170 1.80 7.61 -21.82
N HIS A 171 3.01 7.12 -22.04
CA HIS A 171 4.06 7.88 -22.72
C HIS A 171 3.89 7.96 -24.24
N LYS A 172 3.40 6.89 -24.89
CA LYS A 172 3.43 6.74 -26.35
C LYS A 172 2.09 6.95 -27.04
N THR A 173 0.97 6.77 -26.34
CA THR A 173 -0.36 6.82 -26.94
C THR A 173 -0.83 8.27 -27.15
N PRO A 174 -1.36 8.65 -28.34
CA PRO A 174 -1.96 9.96 -28.58
C PRO A 174 -2.99 10.34 -27.51
N LEU A 175 -3.03 11.61 -27.12
CA LEU A 175 -3.78 12.08 -25.94
C LEU A 175 -5.26 11.68 -25.99
N GLU A 176 -5.89 11.74 -27.16
CA GLU A 176 -7.29 11.39 -27.38
C GLU A 176 -7.61 9.89 -27.25
N LYS A 177 -6.59 9.03 -27.15
CA LYS A 177 -6.70 7.58 -26.89
C LYS A 177 -6.01 7.15 -25.59
N ASN A 178 -5.45 8.11 -24.85
CA ASN A 178 -4.61 7.85 -23.69
C ASN A 178 -5.46 7.78 -22.42
N VAL A 179 -5.74 6.56 -21.97
CA VAL A 179 -6.63 6.26 -20.82
C VAL A 179 -6.32 7.11 -19.57
N PRO A 180 -5.08 7.16 -19.03
CA PRO A 180 -4.77 8.06 -17.90
C PRO A 180 -5.04 9.55 -18.17
N VAL A 181 -4.74 10.04 -19.37
CA VAL A 181 -4.99 11.45 -19.75
C VAL A 181 -6.49 11.73 -19.80
N LEU A 182 -7.27 10.85 -20.43
CA LEU A 182 -8.72 11.00 -20.51
C LEU A 182 -9.35 10.97 -19.12
N LEU A 183 -8.89 10.09 -18.23
CA LEU A 183 -9.35 10.03 -16.85
C LEU A 183 -9.03 11.33 -16.08
N ALA A 184 -7.82 11.86 -16.25
CA ALA A 184 -7.43 13.14 -15.65
C ALA A 184 -8.26 14.32 -16.19
N LEU A 185 -8.53 14.35 -17.50
CA LEU A 185 -9.37 15.38 -18.12
C LEU A 185 -10.82 15.32 -17.65
N LEU A 186 -11.37 14.13 -17.39
CA LEU A 186 -12.68 13.97 -16.75
C LEU A 186 -12.66 14.53 -15.32
N GLY A 187 -11.60 14.26 -14.55
CA GLY A 187 -11.43 14.85 -13.22
C GLY A 187 -11.42 16.38 -13.25
N ILE A 188 -10.67 16.98 -14.18
CA ILE A 188 -10.66 18.45 -14.40
C ILE A 188 -12.04 18.95 -14.83
N TRP A 189 -12.70 18.25 -15.75
CA TRP A 189 -14.03 18.63 -16.22
C TRP A 189 -15.03 18.70 -15.07
N TYR A 190 -15.15 17.61 -14.31
CA TYR A 190 -16.10 17.56 -13.19
C TYR A 190 -15.71 18.51 -12.05
N GLY A 191 -14.41 18.60 -11.72
CA GLY A 191 -13.93 19.45 -10.64
C GLY A 191 -14.03 20.94 -10.93
N ASN A 192 -13.56 21.39 -12.10
CA ASN A 192 -13.45 22.82 -12.42
C ASN A 192 -14.66 23.39 -13.17
N PHE A 193 -15.42 22.56 -13.90
CA PHE A 193 -16.55 23.03 -14.70
C PHE A 193 -17.90 22.59 -14.13
N CYS A 194 -17.99 21.39 -13.55
CA CYS A 194 -19.23 20.93 -12.90
C CYS A 194 -19.28 21.19 -11.39
N GLY A 195 -18.19 21.68 -10.79
CA GLY A 195 -18.12 22.01 -9.36
C GLY A 195 -18.17 20.79 -8.42
N ALA A 196 -17.79 19.60 -8.90
CA ALA A 196 -17.70 18.41 -8.07
C ALA A 196 -16.46 18.46 -7.16
N GLU A 197 -16.68 18.50 -5.84
CA GLU A 197 -15.59 18.60 -4.84
C GLU A 197 -14.97 17.24 -4.47
N THR A 198 -15.67 16.14 -4.77
CA THR A 198 -15.31 14.80 -4.28
C THR A 198 -15.33 13.77 -5.41
N HIS A 199 -14.50 12.74 -5.31
CA HIS A 199 -14.41 11.64 -6.27
C HIS A 199 -14.49 10.30 -5.55
N ALA A 200 -15.41 9.42 -5.96
CA ALA A 200 -15.63 8.12 -5.34
C ALA A 200 -14.88 7.00 -6.10
N LEU A 201 -14.15 6.15 -5.37
CA LEU A 201 -13.49 4.95 -5.89
C LEU A 201 -14.23 3.71 -5.37
N LEU A 202 -14.90 2.99 -6.26
CA LEU A 202 -15.86 1.94 -5.90
C LEU A 202 -15.46 0.60 -6.55
N PRO A 203 -14.46 -0.11 -6.00
CA PRO A 203 -14.08 -1.41 -6.50
C PRO A 203 -15.11 -2.47 -6.11
N TYR A 204 -15.66 -3.19 -7.06
CA TYR A 204 -16.51 -4.36 -6.85
C TYR A 204 -15.62 -5.61 -6.74
N ASP A 205 -14.66 -5.55 -5.82
CA ASP A 205 -13.79 -6.63 -5.41
C ASP A 205 -13.41 -6.44 -3.94
N GLN A 206 -13.73 -7.41 -3.09
CA GLN A 206 -13.48 -7.34 -1.65
C GLN A 206 -11.97 -7.33 -1.32
N TYR A 207 -11.12 -7.93 -2.16
CA TYR A 207 -9.68 -7.87 -1.97
C TYR A 207 -9.14 -6.44 -2.16
N MET A 208 -9.84 -5.59 -2.91
CA MET A 208 -9.49 -4.18 -3.15
C MET A 208 -9.99 -3.22 -2.06
N HIS A 209 -10.35 -3.69 -0.86
CA HIS A 209 -10.86 -2.83 0.22
C HIS A 209 -9.91 -1.73 0.72
N ARG A 210 -8.61 -1.82 0.42
CA ARG A 210 -7.62 -0.77 0.73
C ARG A 210 -7.30 0.13 -0.46
N PHE A 211 -7.94 -0.08 -1.62
CA PHE A 211 -7.66 0.66 -2.86
C PHE A 211 -7.93 2.16 -2.71
N ALA A 212 -9.09 2.52 -2.17
CA ALA A 212 -9.43 3.93 -1.92
C ALA A 212 -8.44 4.59 -0.94
N ALA A 213 -8.03 3.89 0.13
CA ALA A 213 -7.06 4.41 1.10
C ALA A 213 -5.67 4.68 0.49
N TYR A 214 -5.22 3.85 -0.45
CA TYR A 214 -3.98 4.10 -1.18
C TYR A 214 -4.08 5.35 -2.07
N PHE A 215 -5.16 5.48 -2.85
CA PHE A 215 -5.36 6.63 -3.73
C PHE A 215 -5.77 7.91 -3.01
N GLN A 216 -6.29 7.85 -1.78
CA GLN A 216 -6.42 9.01 -0.91
C GLN A 216 -5.08 9.71 -0.72
N GLN A 217 -4.02 8.96 -0.38
CA GLN A 217 -2.69 9.55 -0.34
C GLN A 217 -2.19 9.91 -1.74
N GLY A 218 -2.36 8.99 -2.71
CA GLY A 218 -1.86 9.15 -4.08
C GLY A 218 -2.34 10.43 -4.77
N ASP A 219 -3.62 10.77 -4.64
CA ASP A 219 -4.22 11.97 -5.23
C ASP A 219 -4.13 13.18 -4.28
N MET A 220 -4.66 13.05 -3.06
CA MET A 220 -4.87 14.22 -2.19
C MET A 220 -3.53 14.82 -1.71
N GLU A 221 -2.53 14.00 -1.39
CA GLU A 221 -1.20 14.50 -0.99
C GLU A 221 -0.42 15.08 -2.19
N SER A 222 -0.69 14.58 -3.41
CA SER A 222 -0.09 15.10 -4.65
C SER A 222 -0.69 16.45 -5.02
N ASN A 223 -2.02 16.51 -5.11
CA ASN A 223 -2.77 17.54 -5.82
C ASN A 223 -3.52 18.49 -4.90
N GLY A 224 -3.57 18.23 -3.58
CA GLY A 224 -4.11 19.15 -2.56
C GLY A 224 -3.18 20.33 -2.32
N LYS A 225 -3.01 21.19 -3.33
CA LYS A 225 -2.06 22.31 -3.36
C LYS A 225 -2.76 23.58 -3.82
N TYR A 226 -2.29 24.74 -3.39
CA TYR A 226 -2.86 26.03 -3.80
C TYR A 226 -1.84 26.97 -4.45
N ILE A 227 -0.60 26.50 -4.65
CA ILE A 227 0.49 27.24 -5.30
C ILE A 227 0.95 26.47 -6.53
N THR A 228 1.09 27.15 -7.67
CA THR A 228 1.60 26.59 -8.92
C THR A 228 3.11 26.38 -8.87
N SER A 229 3.65 25.64 -9.83
CA SER A 229 5.10 25.51 -10.02
C SER A 229 5.82 26.83 -10.31
N LYS A 230 5.09 27.90 -10.65
CA LYS A 230 5.62 29.26 -10.86
C LYS A 230 5.56 30.13 -9.60
N GLY A 231 5.12 29.59 -8.46
CA GLY A 231 5.03 30.31 -7.19
C GLY A 231 3.80 31.22 -7.06
N THR A 232 2.83 31.13 -7.98
CA THR A 232 1.58 31.90 -7.92
C THR A 232 0.46 31.11 -7.28
N ARG A 233 -0.47 31.80 -6.59
CA ARG A 233 -1.67 31.16 -6.05
C ARG A 233 -2.65 30.83 -7.18
N VAL A 234 -3.27 29.65 -7.11
CA VAL A 234 -4.32 29.21 -8.06
C VAL A 234 -5.64 29.93 -7.80
N ASP A 235 -6.43 30.14 -8.84
CA ASP A 235 -7.80 30.67 -8.84
C ASP A 235 -8.84 29.61 -9.25
N TYR A 236 -8.44 28.34 -9.28
CA TYR A 236 -9.25 27.17 -9.63
C TYR A 236 -9.11 26.06 -8.57
N SER A 237 -10.09 25.14 -8.54
CA SER A 237 -10.05 23.93 -7.70
C SER A 237 -8.92 22.99 -8.11
N THR A 238 -8.23 22.39 -7.14
CA THR A 238 -7.15 21.42 -7.35
C THR A 238 -7.61 19.99 -7.00
N GLY A 239 -6.77 19.18 -6.34
CA GLY A 239 -7.12 17.79 -6.00
C GLY A 239 -8.45 17.66 -5.25
N PRO A 240 -9.31 16.68 -5.63
CA PRO A 240 -10.60 16.45 -4.99
C PRO A 240 -10.45 15.71 -3.66
N ILE A 241 -11.55 15.61 -2.90
CA ILE A 241 -11.63 14.67 -1.78
C ILE A 241 -11.89 13.27 -2.35
N VAL A 242 -10.92 12.36 -2.20
CA VAL A 242 -11.03 10.97 -2.65
C VAL A 242 -11.56 10.09 -1.51
N TRP A 243 -12.52 9.23 -1.80
CA TRP A 243 -13.12 8.34 -0.82
C TRP A 243 -13.78 7.12 -1.49
N GLY A 244 -14.15 6.11 -0.71
CA GLY A 244 -14.87 4.96 -1.23
C GLY A 244 -14.72 3.71 -0.39
N GLU A 245 -15.55 2.71 -0.69
CA GLU A 245 -15.57 1.39 -0.08
C GLU A 245 -15.90 0.37 -1.19
N PRO A 246 -15.55 -0.92 -1.01
CA PRO A 246 -15.96 -1.93 -1.96
C PRO A 246 -17.47 -2.03 -2.16
N GLY A 247 -17.86 -2.31 -3.39
CA GLY A 247 -19.21 -2.80 -3.68
C GLY A 247 -19.39 -4.24 -3.13
N THR A 248 -20.54 -4.62 -2.57
CA THR A 248 -21.78 -3.84 -2.42
C THR A 248 -21.89 -3.07 -1.10
N ASN A 249 -20.90 -3.12 -0.22
CA ASN A 249 -20.95 -2.45 1.09
C ASN A 249 -21.25 -0.95 0.97
N GLY A 250 -20.62 -0.28 0.00
CA GLY A 250 -20.90 1.14 -0.28
C GLY A 250 -22.37 1.42 -0.63
N GLN A 251 -23.04 0.50 -1.32
CA GLN A 251 -24.47 0.61 -1.68
C GLN A 251 -25.35 0.73 -0.43
N HIS A 252 -24.96 0.04 0.65
CA HIS A 252 -25.69 0.01 1.92
C HIS A 252 -25.15 0.99 2.97
N ALA A 253 -24.21 1.86 2.60
CA ALA A 253 -23.64 2.87 3.50
C ALA A 253 -23.96 4.29 3.03
N PHE A 254 -23.59 4.64 1.80
CA PHE A 254 -23.55 6.04 1.35
C PHE A 254 -24.11 6.28 -0.06
N TYR A 255 -24.51 5.25 -0.80
CA TYR A 255 -25.09 5.44 -2.15
C TYR A 255 -26.39 6.26 -2.12
N GLN A 256 -27.11 6.27 -1.00
CA GLN A 256 -28.24 7.18 -0.81
C GLN A 256 -27.86 8.65 -1.06
N LEU A 257 -26.69 9.08 -0.57
CA LEU A 257 -26.18 10.43 -0.80
C LEU A 257 -25.72 10.62 -2.25
N ILE A 258 -25.12 9.60 -2.87
CA ILE A 258 -24.72 9.65 -4.28
C ILE A 258 -25.95 9.80 -5.19
N HIS A 259 -27.04 9.09 -4.91
CA HIS A 259 -28.23 9.06 -5.77
C HIS A 259 -29.22 10.20 -5.54
N GLN A 260 -29.44 10.60 -4.29
CA GLN A 260 -30.48 11.58 -3.92
C GLN A 260 -29.95 12.77 -3.12
N GLY A 261 -28.66 12.81 -2.84
CA GLY A 261 -28.03 13.96 -2.24
C GLY A 261 -27.99 15.14 -3.21
N THR A 262 -27.64 16.31 -2.68
CA THR A 262 -27.57 17.57 -3.44
C THR A 262 -26.19 17.83 -4.06
N ARG A 263 -25.24 16.92 -3.86
CA ARG A 263 -23.85 17.03 -4.36
C ARG A 263 -23.67 16.16 -5.61
N MET A 264 -22.96 16.69 -6.61
CA MET A 264 -22.48 15.90 -7.73
C MET A 264 -21.22 15.12 -7.33
N ILE A 265 -21.26 13.80 -7.49
CA ILE A 265 -20.17 12.90 -7.09
C ILE A 265 -19.83 12.00 -8.27
N PRO A 266 -18.78 12.34 -9.06
CA PRO A 266 -18.16 11.41 -9.99
C PRO A 266 -17.68 10.15 -9.27
N ALA A 267 -17.82 9.00 -9.93
CA ALA A 267 -17.50 7.71 -9.34
C ALA A 267 -16.85 6.77 -10.36
N ASP A 268 -15.72 6.18 -9.98
CA ASP A 268 -15.05 5.15 -10.75
C ASP A 268 -15.44 3.76 -10.22
N PHE A 269 -16.08 2.98 -11.08
CA PHE A 269 -16.43 1.59 -10.80
C PHE A 269 -15.36 0.67 -11.39
N LEU A 270 -14.77 -0.19 -10.55
CA LEU A 270 -13.79 -1.19 -10.98
C LEU A 270 -14.37 -2.58 -10.74
N ILE A 271 -14.62 -3.35 -11.80
CA ILE A 271 -15.32 -4.64 -11.70
C ILE A 271 -14.53 -5.71 -12.47
N PRO A 272 -13.98 -6.74 -11.79
CA PRO A 272 -13.35 -7.86 -12.48
C PRO A 272 -14.42 -8.71 -13.18
N VAL A 273 -14.15 -9.13 -14.42
CA VAL A 273 -15.08 -9.99 -15.17
C VAL A 273 -15.18 -11.38 -14.53
N GLN A 274 -14.09 -11.87 -13.96
CA GLN A 274 -13.98 -13.21 -13.38
C GLN A 274 -13.70 -13.13 -11.88
N SER A 275 -14.43 -13.92 -11.10
CA SER A 275 -14.18 -14.08 -9.67
C SER A 275 -13.01 -15.04 -9.42
N GLN A 276 -12.17 -14.69 -8.44
CA GLN A 276 -11.15 -15.59 -7.90
C GLN A 276 -11.76 -16.72 -7.06
N HIS A 277 -13.02 -16.57 -6.62
CA HIS A 277 -13.76 -17.51 -5.79
C HIS A 277 -15.15 -17.76 -6.37
N PRO A 278 -15.30 -18.67 -7.36
CA PRO A 278 -16.58 -18.94 -8.02
C PRO A 278 -17.55 -19.79 -7.16
N ILE A 279 -17.78 -19.36 -5.92
CA ILE A 279 -18.63 -20.02 -4.92
C ILE A 279 -20.07 -20.13 -5.44
N ARG A 280 -20.72 -21.25 -5.15
CA ARG A 280 -22.09 -21.58 -5.60
C ARG A 280 -22.27 -21.41 -7.12
N ASN A 281 -21.41 -22.03 -7.93
CA ASN A 281 -21.43 -21.92 -9.39
C ASN A 281 -21.40 -20.47 -9.89
N ASN A 282 -20.51 -19.68 -9.27
CA ASN A 282 -20.33 -18.25 -9.51
C ASN A 282 -21.58 -17.38 -9.26
N LEU A 283 -22.55 -17.84 -8.47
CA LEU A 283 -23.78 -17.08 -8.16
C LEU A 283 -23.44 -15.73 -7.53
N HIS A 284 -22.51 -15.70 -6.58
CA HIS A 284 -22.13 -14.48 -5.87
C HIS A 284 -21.63 -13.39 -6.83
N HIS A 285 -20.81 -13.75 -7.82
CA HIS A 285 -20.29 -12.81 -8.81
C HIS A 285 -21.36 -12.33 -9.79
N LYS A 286 -22.30 -13.22 -10.18
CA LYS A 286 -23.39 -12.90 -11.10
C LYS A 286 -24.38 -11.86 -10.55
N ILE A 287 -24.48 -11.73 -9.23
CA ILE A 287 -25.39 -10.79 -8.55
C ILE A 287 -24.65 -9.63 -7.89
N LEU A 288 -23.35 -9.49 -8.15
CA LEU A 288 -22.49 -8.50 -7.51
C LEU A 288 -22.78 -7.06 -7.99
N PHE A 289 -23.31 -6.91 -9.21
CA PHE A 289 -23.60 -5.63 -9.87
C PHE A 289 -24.97 -5.67 -10.56
#